data_AF-A0A226WLU3-F1
#
_entry.id   AF-A0A226WLU3-F1
#
_cell.length_a   1.000
_cell.length_b   1.000
_cell.length_c   1.000
_cell.angle_alpha   90.00
_cell.angle_beta   90.00
_cell.angle_gamma   90.00
#
_symmetry.space_group_name_H-M   'P 1'
#
loop_
_entity.id
_entity.type
_entity.pdbx_description
1 polymer ?
#
loop_
_entity_poly.entity_id
_entity_poly.type
_entity_poly.pdbx_seq_one_letter_code
_entity_poly.pdbx_strand_id
1 'polypeptide(L)' 'MADLLSLLDALQVEQVVLGGYDWGGRAACVVASLYPSRARGLVSVNGYNVQNKATDMRPASPEKGHQLWYQ' A
#
# COMPACT_ATOMS: atom_id res chain seq x y z
N MET A 1 -1.03 -11.82 0.92
CA MET A 1 -1.89 -10.84 1.65
C MET A 1 -2.48 -11.40 2.95
N ALA A 2 -2.09 -12.62 3.35
CA ALA A 2 -2.31 -13.11 4.72
C ALA A 2 -1.04 -12.92 5.58
N ASP A 3 0.11 -12.70 4.94
CA ASP A 3 1.44 -12.75 5.52
C ASP A 3 1.66 -11.68 6.61
N LEU A 4 1.16 -10.46 6.37
CA LEU A 4 1.25 -9.38 7.35
C LEU A 4 0.38 -9.66 8.59
N LEU A 5 -0.84 -10.18 8.42
CA LEU A 5 -1.69 -10.55 9.56
C LEU A 5 -1.11 -11.73 10.33
N SER A 6 -0.64 -12.76 9.63
CA SER A 6 0.01 -13.92 10.25
C SER A 6 1.27 -13.52 11.02
N LEU A 7 2.02 -12.53 10.52
CA LEU A 7 3.15 -11.95 11.25
C LEU A 7 2.69 -11.23 12.54
N LEU A 8 1.65 -10.41 12.48
CA LEU A 8 1.10 -9.74 13.67
C LEU A 8 0.58 -10.73 14.71
N ASP A 9 -0.07 -11.79 14.26
CA ASP A 9 -0.59 -12.85 15.12
C ASP A 9 0.56 -13.63 15.77
N ALA A 10 1.61 -13.97 15.01
CA ALA A 10 2.81 -14.64 15.53
C ALA A 10 3.56 -13.77 16.55
N LEU A 11 3.54 -12.45 16.38
CA LEU A 11 4.14 -11.49 17.31
C LEU A 11 3.20 -11.10 18.47
N GLN A 12 1.98 -11.63 18.51
CA GLN A 12 0.95 -11.30 19.51
C GLN A 12 0.66 -9.79 19.58
N VAL A 13 0.72 -9.10 18.44
CA VAL A 13 0.43 -7.66 18.37
C VAL A 13 -1.01 -7.46 17.91
N GLU A 14 -1.82 -6.90 18.82
CA GLU A 14 -3.23 -6.59 18.52
C GLU A 14 -3.38 -5.43 17.54
N GLN A 15 -2.61 -4.34 17.73
CA GLN A 15 -2.69 -3.14 16.90
C GLN A 15 -1.32 -2.60 16.52
N VAL A 16 -1.14 -2.23 15.26
CA VAL A 16 0.10 -1.65 14.73
C VAL A 16 -0.13 -0.35 13.99
N VAL A 17 0.92 0.49 13.97
CA VAL A 17 1.04 1.55 12.97
C VAL A 17 1.76 0.96 11.76
N LEU A 18 1.11 1.02 10.60
CA LEU A 18 1.60 0.43 9.37
C LEU A 18 2.38 1.49 8.57
N GLY A 19 3.62 1.18 8.22
CA GLY A 19 4.46 1.99 7.34
C GLY A 19 4.65 1.28 6.01
N GLY A 20 4.50 1.99 4.89
CA GLY A 20 4.64 1.40 3.57
C GLY A 20 5.27 2.35 2.57
N TYR A 21 6.28 1.88 1.85
CA TYR A 21 6.95 2.60 0.78
C TYR A 21 6.81 1.83 -0.54
N ASP A 22 6.45 2.54 -1.61
CA ASP A 22 6.27 2.01 -2.96
C ASP A 22 5.38 0.74 -2.99
N TRP A 23 5.86 -0.37 -3.53
CA TRP A 23 5.10 -1.62 -3.61
C TRP A 23 4.78 -2.22 -2.23
N GLY A 24 5.62 -1.96 -1.22
CA GLY A 24 5.38 -2.35 0.18
C GLY A 24 4.19 -1.63 0.83
N GLY A 25 3.78 -0.48 0.26
CA GLY A 25 2.58 0.26 0.67
C GLY A 25 1.29 -0.50 0.51
N ARG A 26 1.19 -1.39 -0.49
CA ARG A 26 -0.07 -2.08 -0.81
C ARG A 26 -0.55 -3.01 0.30
N ALA A 27 0.37 -3.78 0.90
CA ALA A 27 0.02 -4.67 2.01
C ALA A 27 -0.46 -3.87 3.23
N ALA A 28 0.23 -2.76 3.54
CA ALA A 28 -0.14 -1.85 4.61
C ALA A 28 -1.51 -1.19 4.39
N CYS A 29 -1.78 -0.67 3.19
CA CYS A 29 -3.06 -0.06 2.83
C CYS A 29 -4.23 -1.05 2.92
N VAL A 30 -4.05 -2.29 2.46
CA VAL A 30 -5.13 -3.27 2.49
C VAL A 30 -5.40 -3.78 3.89
N VAL A 31 -4.38 -4.01 4.72
CA VAL A 31 -4.61 -4.38 6.12
C VAL A 31 -5.31 -3.23 6.86
N ALA A 32 -4.89 -1.98 6.66
CA ALA A 32 -5.57 -0.83 7.25
C ALA A 32 -7.03 -0.68 6.80
N SER A 33 -7.34 -1.02 5.53
CA SER A 33 -8.67 -0.88 4.95
C SER A 33 -9.63 -2.02 5.29
N LEU A 34 -9.14 -3.27 5.28
CA LEU A 34 -9.95 -4.47 5.52
C LEU A 34 -10.00 -4.86 7.00
N TYR A 35 -8.96 -4.53 7.78
CA TYR A 35 -8.82 -4.88 9.19
C TYR A 35 -8.51 -3.64 10.04
N PRO A 36 -9.40 -2.63 10.07
CA PRO A 36 -9.15 -1.37 10.78
C PRO A 36 -8.96 -1.57 12.29
N SER A 37 -9.51 -2.64 12.88
CA SER A 37 -9.28 -2.99 14.28
C SER A 37 -7.83 -3.42 14.58
N ARG A 38 -7.05 -3.78 13.55
CA ARG A 38 -5.63 -4.18 13.65
C ARG A 38 -4.67 -3.03 13.29
N ALA A 39 -5.18 -1.93 12.73
CA ALA A 39 -4.37 -0.80 12.28
C ALA A 39 -4.70 0.47 13.07
N ARG A 40 -3.77 0.91 13.93
CA ARG A 40 -3.89 2.16 14.69
C ARG A 40 -3.56 3.41 13.84
N GLY A 41 -2.85 3.22 12.74
CA GLY A 41 -2.53 4.28 11.78
C GLY A 41 -1.79 3.74 10.57
N LEU A 42 -1.77 4.50 9.48
CA LEU A 42 -1.08 4.17 8.24
C LEU A 42 -0.26 5.37 7.77
N VAL A 43 1.03 5.14 7.54
CA VAL A 43 1.94 6.08 6.91
C VAL A 43 2.40 5.46 5.59
N SER A 44 1.84 5.93 4.49
CA SER A 44 2.19 5.48 3.15
C SER A 44 2.99 6.55 2.42
N VAL A 45 4.23 6.24 2.05
CA VAL A 45 5.14 7.20 1.40
C VAL A 45 5.43 6.71 -0.01
N ASN A 46 5.10 7.54 -1.00
CA ASN A 46 5.36 7.34 -2.43
C ASN A 46 5.01 5.94 -2.98
N GLY A 47 3.87 5.82 -3.67
CA GLY A 47 3.40 4.54 -4.20
C GLY A 47 1.90 4.61 -4.53
N TYR A 48 1.44 3.78 -5.46
CA TYR A 48 0.03 3.66 -5.85
C TYR A 48 -0.78 3.01 -4.71
N ASN A 49 -1.04 3.79 -3.66
CA ASN A 49 -1.58 3.33 -2.37
C ASN A 49 -3.02 2.81 -2.43
N VAL A 50 -3.78 3.25 -3.43
CA VAL A 50 -5.11 2.73 -3.77
C VAL A 50 -5.20 2.74 -5.28
N GLN A 51 -5.13 1.57 -5.93
CA GLN A 51 -5.41 1.52 -7.36
C GLN A 51 -6.91 1.73 -7.56
N ASN A 52 -7.28 2.93 -7.99
CA ASN A 52 -8.58 3.16 -8.59
C ASN A 52 -8.58 2.49 -9.97
N LYS A 53 -9.05 1.25 -10.02
CA LYS A 53 -9.15 0.44 -11.23
C LYS A 53 -10.02 1.08 -12.33
N ALA A 54 -10.78 2.14 -12.01
CA ALA A 54 -11.57 2.89 -12.99
C ALA A 54 -10.71 3.81 -13.89
N THR A 55 -9.48 4.15 -13.49
CA THR A 55 -8.62 5.11 -14.23
C THR A 55 -7.39 4.48 -14.89
N ASP A 56 -7.06 3.22 -14.61
CA ASP A 56 -5.88 2.52 -15.16
C ASP A 56 -5.94 2.24 -16.67
N MET A 57 -7.07 2.53 -17.33
CA MET A 57 -7.24 2.38 -18.78
C MET A 57 -6.81 3.62 -19.58
N ARG A 58 -6.35 4.70 -18.93
CA ARG A 58 -5.84 5.88 -19.64
C ARG A 58 -4.31 5.86 -19.67
N PRO A 59 -3.68 5.66 -20.84
CA PRO A 59 -2.24 5.78 -20.93
C PRO A 59 -1.80 7.18 -20.47
N ALA A 60 -0.73 7.23 -19.67
CA ALA A 60 -0.09 8.49 -19.33
C ALA A 60 0.39 9.19 -20.62
N SER A 61 0.42 10.53 -20.62
CA SER A 61 0.95 11.25 -21.78
C SER A 61 2.42 10.88 -22.01
N PRO A 62 2.90 10.86 -23.27
CA PRO A 62 4.26 10.45 -23.62
C PRO A 62 5.34 11.18 -22.82
N GLU A 63 5.11 12.45 -22.46
CA GLU A 63 6.06 13.24 -21.67
C GLU A 63 6.23 12.70 -20.25
N LYS A 64 5.15 12.18 -19.63
CA LYS A 64 5.19 11.59 -18.28
C LYS A 64 5.81 10.21 -18.26
N GLY A 65 5.64 9.42 -19.33
CA GLY A 65 6.31 8.13 -19.48
C GLY A 65 7.84 8.27 -19.54
N HIS A 66 8.35 9.35 -20.15
CA HIS A 66 9.78 9.58 -20.30
C HIS A 66 10.48 9.92 -18.98
N GLN A 67 9.80 10.56 -18.03
CA GLN A 67 10.38 10.90 -16.72
C GLN A 67 10.49 9.70 -15.77
N LEU A 68 9.58 8.73 -15.89
CA LEU A 68 9.59 7.51 -15.06
C LEU A 68 10.62 6.48 -15.54
N TRP A 69 11.13 6.60 -16.76
CA TRP A 69 12.08 5.66 -17.36
C TRP A 69 13.55 5.92 -17.01
N TYR A 70 13.86 7.13 -16.51
CA TYR A 70 15.21 7.54 -16.08
C TYR A 70 15.32 7.68 -14.55
N GLN A 71 14.31 7.24 -13.81
CA GLN A 71 14.39 7.02 -12.36
C GLN A 71 14.96 5.63 -12.11
#